data_AF-A0A7T2X2A6-F1
#
_entry.id   AF-A0A7T2X2A6-F1
#
_cell.length_a   1.000
_cell.length_b   1.000
_cell.length_c   1.000
_cell.angle_alpha   90.00
_cell.angle_beta   90.00
_cell.angle_gamma   90.00
#
_symmetry.space_group_name_H-M   'P 1'
#
loop_
_entity.id
_entity.type
_entity.pdbx_description
1 polymer ?
#
loop_
_entity_poly.entity_id
_entity_poly.type
_entity_poly.pdbx_seq_one_letter_code
_entity_poly.pdbx_strand_id
1 'polypeptide(L)' 'MAFLRIPPEQRQEKWIDRCAKRYEERGGVDSKTAHAFALACWENRMDDRDSPEDAADDDMSYWENDGA' A
#
# COMPACT_ATOMS: atom_id res chain seq x y z
N MET A 1 -0.52 11.19 -31.26
CA MET A 1 -0.31 10.12 -30.26
C MET A 1 -1.16 10.46 -29.04
N ALA A 2 -2.24 9.72 -28.80
CA ALA A 2 -3.05 9.91 -27.61
C ALA A 2 -2.35 9.20 -26.44
N PHE A 3 -1.81 9.97 -25.50
CA PHE A 3 -1.40 9.41 -24.21
C PHE A 3 -2.67 8.95 -23.51
N LEU A 4 -2.93 7.65 -23.51
CA LEU A 4 -3.99 7.05 -22.70
C LEU A 4 -3.62 7.29 -21.23
N ARG A 5 -4.17 8.36 -20.67
CA ARG A 5 -4.04 8.69 -19.25
C ARG A 5 -4.79 7.61 -18.49
N ILE A 6 -4.08 6.80 -17.72
CA ILE A 6 -4.68 5.75 -16.88
C ILE A 6 -5.75 6.41 -16.00
N PRO A 7 -7.00 5.91 -16.02
CA PRO A 7 -8.06 6.44 -15.18
C PRO A 7 -7.67 6.43 -13.69
N PRO A 8 -8.12 7.41 -12.88
CA PRO A 8 -7.79 7.49 -11.46
C PRO A 8 -8.09 6.20 -10.68
N GLU A 9 -9.20 5.52 -10.99
CA GLU A 9 -9.59 4.27 -10.34
C GLU A 9 -8.59 3.12 -10.60
N GLN A 10 -8.11 2.97 -11.84
CA GLN A 10 -7.08 1.96 -12.16
C GLN A 10 -5.73 2.30 -11.55
N ARG A 11 -5.45 3.57 -11.27
CA ARG A 11 -4.24 4.00 -10.58
C ARG A 11 -4.31 3.64 -9.09
N GLN A 12 -5.47 3.84 -8.48
CA GLN A 12 -5.74 3.45 -7.11
C GLN A 12 -5.62 1.93 -6.92
N GLU A 13 -6.31 1.13 -7.73
CA GLU A 13 -6.25 -0.34 -7.64
C GLU A 13 -4.80 -0.85 -7.76
N LYS A 14 -4.05 -0.35 -8.75
CA LYS A 14 -2.64 -0.70 -8.91
C LYS A 14 -1.75 -0.26 -7.76
N TRP A 15 -2.10 0.83 -7.08
CA TRP A 15 -1.38 1.27 -5.90
C TRP A 15 -1.66 0.31 -4.73
N ILE A 16 -2.93 0.01 -4.49
CA ILE A 16 -3.38 -0.90 -3.42
C ILE A 16 -2.78 -2.29 -3.62
N ASP A 17 -2.80 -2.84 -4.83
CA ASP A 17 -2.23 -4.16 -5.12
C ASP A 17 -0.73 -4.24 -4.81
N ARG A 18 0.02 -3.19 -5.15
CA ARG A 18 1.47 -3.12 -4.87
C ARG A 18 1.75 -2.99 -3.38
N CYS A 19 0.96 -2.18 -2.68
CA CYS A 19 1.05 -2.00 -1.24
C CYS A 19 0.71 -3.31 -0.50
N ALA A 20 -0.38 -3.98 -0.88
CA ALA A 20 -0.79 -5.26 -0.32
C ALA A 20 0.30 -6.33 -0.53
N LYS A 21 0.85 -6.43 -1.74
CA LYS A 21 1.96 -7.35 -2.01
C LYS A 21 3.17 -7.09 -1.12
N ARG A 22 3.46 -5.83 -0.79
CA ARG A 22 4.54 -5.47 0.13
C ARG A 22 4.28 -5.98 1.55
N TYR A 23 3.05 -5.85 2.05
CA TYR A 23 2.62 -6.40 3.34
C TYR A 23 2.69 -7.94 3.38
N GLU A 24 2.31 -8.62 2.30
CA GLU A 24 2.47 -10.08 2.21
C GLU A 24 3.96 -10.49 2.26
N GLU A 25 4.80 -9.85 1.45
CA GLU A 25 6.22 -10.23 1.30
C GLU A 25 7.08 -9.90 2.53
N ARG A 26 6.81 -8.78 3.22
CA ARG A 26 7.64 -8.32 4.35
C ARG A 26 6.95 -8.37 5.69
N GLY A 27 5.66 -8.09 5.73
CA GLY A 27 4.85 -8.16 6.95
C GLY A 27 4.45 -9.59 7.30
N GLY A 28 4.53 -10.52 6.35
CA GLY A 28 4.20 -11.93 6.56
C GLY A 28 2.72 -12.18 6.85
N VAL A 29 1.85 -11.22 6.50
CA VAL A 29 0.41 -11.32 6.69
C VAL A 29 -0.26 -12.00 5.49
N ASP A 30 -1.43 -12.59 5.70
CA ASP A 30 -2.19 -13.20 4.62
C ASP A 30 -2.79 -12.15 3.68
N SER A 31 -3.20 -12.58 2.48
CA SER A 31 -3.67 -11.69 1.42
C SER A 31 -4.89 -10.84 1.80
N LYS A 32 -5.82 -11.39 2.59
CA LYS A 32 -6.99 -10.63 3.04
C LYS A 32 -6.58 -9.51 3.99
N THR A 33 -5.67 -9.82 4.92
CA THR A 33 -5.13 -8.85 5.87
C THR A 33 -4.29 -7.79 5.16
N ALA A 34 -3.41 -8.20 4.24
CA ALA A 34 -2.59 -7.31 3.43
C ALA A 34 -3.43 -6.31 2.63
N HIS A 35 -4.51 -6.77 2.00
CA HIS A 35 -5.39 -5.90 1.24
C HIS A 35 -6.16 -4.91 2.13
N ALA A 36 -6.56 -5.33 3.34
CA ALA A 36 -7.18 -4.43 4.31
C ALA A 36 -6.20 -3.33 4.76
N PHE A 37 -4.94 -3.68 5.02
CA PHE A 37 -3.91 -2.70 5.36
C PHE A 37 -3.60 -1.76 4.21
N ALA A 38 -3.48 -2.27 2.98
CA ALA A 38 -3.26 -1.44 1.80
C ALA A 38 -4.39 -0.42 1.54
N LEU A 39 -5.65 -0.81 1.80
CA LEU A 39 -6.79 0.12 1.73
C LEU A 39 -6.66 1.23 2.78
N ALA A 40 -6.35 0.87 4.04
CA ALA A 40 -6.15 1.84 5.11
C ALA A 40 -4.96 2.77 4.81
N CYS A 41 -3.86 2.24 4.27
CA CYS A 41 -2.70 3.01 3.86
C CYS A 41 -3.05 4.01 2.74
N TRP A 42 -3.84 3.58 1.76
CA TRP A 42 -4.34 4.48 0.71
C TRP A 42 -5.20 5.60 1.27
N GLU A 43 -6.12 5.30 2.20
CA GLU A 43 -7.01 6.30 2.80
C GLU A 43 -6.28 7.30 3.71
N ASN A 44 -5.24 6.86 4.42
CA ASN A 44 -4.49 7.69 5.36
C ASN A 44 -3.28 8.40 4.75
N ARG A 45 -2.95 8.16 3.47
CA ARG A 45 -1.80 8.80 2.84
C ARG A 45 -1.95 10.32 2.88
N MET A 46 -0.97 10.98 3.48
CA MET A 46 -0.91 12.45 3.56
C MET A 46 -0.37 13.06 2.27
N ASP A 47 0.35 12.26 1.47
CA ASP A 47 1.04 12.69 0.27
C ASP A 47 0.92 11.62 -0.84
N ASP A 48 0.67 12.06 -2.07
CA ASP A 48 0.65 11.18 -3.24
C ASP A 48 2.07 10.85 -3.75
N ARG A 49 3.12 11.42 -3.14
CA ARG A 49 4.53 11.18 -3.50
C ARG A 49 5.08 9.87 -2.97
N ASP A 50 4.49 9.30 -1.92
CA ASP A 50 4.96 8.04 -1.37
C ASP A 50 4.58 6.88 -2.28
N SER A 51 5.58 6.06 -2.61
CA SER A 51 5.32 4.85 -3.36
C SER A 51 4.51 3.87 -2.49
N PRO A 52 3.70 2.99 -3.10
CA PRO A 52 2.91 2.01 -2.34
C PRO A 52 3.78 1.11 -1.44
N GLU A 53 5.01 0.82 -1.87
CA GLU A 53 5.96 0.05 -1.09
C GLU A 53 6.56 0.84 0.07
N ASP A 54 6.90 2.12 -0.14
CA ASP A 54 7.44 2.98 0.93
C ASP A 54 6.36 3.25 2.00
N ALA A 55 5.11 3.45 1.59
CA ALA A 55 3.98 3.63 2.51
C ALA A 55 3.75 2.39 3.39
N ALA A 56 3.81 1.19 2.80
CA ALA A 56 3.71 -0.06 3.56
C ALA A 56 4.92 -0.27 4.49
N ASP A 57 6.13 0.05 4.02
CA ASP A 57 7.34 -0.07 4.83
C ASP A 57 7.33 0.90 6.02
N ASP A 58 6.83 2.12 5.85
CA ASP A 58 6.65 3.10 6.94
C ASP A 58 5.60 2.61 7.95
N ASP A 59 4.43 2.16 7.50
CA ASP A 59 3.41 1.58 8.38
C ASP A 59 3.94 0.36 9.17
N MET A 60 4.61 -0.58 8.50
CA MET A 60 5.22 -1.74 9.16
C MET A 60 6.32 -1.36 10.15
N SER A 61 7.00 -0.23 9.97
CA SER A 61 8.02 0.24 10.91
C SER A 61 7.44 0.53 12.31
N TYR A 62 6.15 0.86 12.38
CA TYR A 62 5.44 1.06 13.66
C TYR A 62 4.95 -0.25 14.29
N TRP A 63 4.88 -1.35 13.53
CA TRP A 63 4.45 -2.65 14.06
C TRP A 63 5.48 -3.24 15.04
N GLU A 64 6.77 -2.94 14.83
CA GLU A 64 7.86 -3.39 15.71
C GLU A 64 7.83 -2.74 17.10
N ASN A 65 7.02 -1.70 17.31
CA ASN A 65 6.90 -1.00 18.60
C ASN A 65 5.79 -1.56 19.51
N ASP A 66 5.04 -2.58 19.06
CA ASP A 66 3.94 -3.20 19.82
C ASP A 66 4.26 -4.66 20.24
N GLY A 67 5.54 -5.03 20.23
CA GLY A 67 6.02 -6.40 20.44
C GLY A 67 7.25 -6.57 21.33
N ALA A 68 7.18 -6.11 22.59
CA ALA A 68 7.92 -6.67 23.73
C ALA A 68 7.15 -6.50 25.04
#